data_AF-A5MYI7-F1
#
_entry.id   AF-A5MYI7-F1
#
_cell.length_a   1.000
_cell.length_b   1.000
_cell.length_c   1.000
_cell.angle_alpha   90.00
_cell.angle_beta   90.00
_cell.angle_gamma   90.00
#
_symmetry.space_group_name_H-M   'P 1'
#
loop_
_entity.id
_entity.type
_entity.pdbx_description
1 polymer ?
#
loop_
_entity_poly.entity_id
_entity_poly.type
_entity_poly.pdbx_seq_one_letter_code
_entity_poly.pdbx_strand_id
1 'polypeptide(L)' 'MFTGLDMFNDELFDLLYEKVFELAAIYTPGYDLNIYDERVKEEIARQFGRKNMEWFYDTWKKI' A
#
# COMPACT_ATOMS: atom_id res chain seq x y z
N MET A 1 12.79 -10.32 21.13
CA MET A 1 13.66 -10.38 19.94
C MET A 1 12.70 -10.33 18.76
N PHE A 2 12.46 -9.14 18.21
CA PHE A 2 11.61 -9.01 17.03
C PHE A 2 12.32 -9.71 15.88
N THR A 3 11.64 -10.67 15.26
CA THR A 3 12.27 -11.54 14.27
C THR A 3 12.53 -10.73 13.01
N GLY A 4 13.57 -11.04 12.21
CA GLY A 4 13.86 -10.28 10.99
C GLY A 4 12.70 -10.23 9.97
N LEU A 5 11.70 -11.08 10.16
CA LEU A 5 10.45 -11.08 9.41
C LEU A 5 9.51 -9.93 9.81
N ASP A 6 9.48 -9.55 11.10
CA ASP A 6 8.69 -8.42 11.60
C ASP A 6 9.22 -7.10 11.02
N MET A 7 10.54 -6.89 11.08
CA MET A 7 11.20 -5.72 10.47
C MET A 7 10.98 -5.65 8.96
N PHE A 8 11.12 -6.77 8.25
CA PHE A 8 10.89 -6.80 6.81
C PHE A 8 9.44 -6.45 6.45
N ASN A 9 8.48 -6.92 7.24
CA ASN A 9 7.08 -6.58 7.04
C ASN A 9 6.81 -5.11 7.36
N ASP A 10 7.41 -4.54 8.41
CA ASP A 10 7.28 -3.11 8.74
C ASP A 10 7.86 -2.23 7.62
N GLU A 11 9.08 -2.53 7.13
CA GLU A 11 9.70 -1.79 6.02
C GLU A 11 8.89 -1.91 4.72
N LEU A 12 8.35 -3.10 4.42
CA LEU A 12 7.49 -3.30 3.27
C LEU A 12 6.16 -2.54 3.41
N PHE A 13 5.60 -2.51 4.61
CA PHE A 13 4.36 -1.79 4.90
C PHE A 13 4.55 -0.29 4.71
N ASP A 14 5.61 0.29 5.29
CA ASP A 14 5.91 1.72 5.16
C ASP A 14 6.10 2.12 3.69
N LEU A 15 6.83 1.31 2.93
CA LEU A 15 7.09 1.58 1.53
C LEU A 15 5.82 1.50 0.66
N LEU A 16 4.95 0.52 0.93
CA LEU A 16 3.65 0.41 0.27
C LEU A 16 2.71 1.55 0.70
N TYR A 17 2.74 1.94 1.97
CA TYR A 17 1.96 3.06 2.50
C TYR A 17 2.30 4.35 1.76
N GLU A 18 3.58 4.73 1.71
CA GLU A 18 4.00 5.95 0.99
C GLU A 18 3.57 5.92 -0.47
N LYS A 19 3.76 4.79 -1.17
CA LYS A 19 3.39 4.68 -2.58
C LYS A 19 1.89 4.69 -2.84
N VAL A 20 1.10 4.04 -1.99
CA VAL A 20 -0.37 4.03 -2.12
C VAL A 20 -0.91 5.45 -1.99
N PHE A 21 -0.43 6.23 -1.00
CA PHE A 21 -0.89 7.59 -0.79
C PHE A 21 -0.37 8.57 -1.86
N GLU A 22 0.87 8.40 -2.34
CA GLU A 22 1.40 9.16 -3.50
C GLU A 22 0.51 8.96 -4.74
N LEU A 23 0.17 7.71 -5.05
CA LEU A 23 -0.67 7.37 -6.20
C LEU A 23 -2.12 7.84 -6.01
N ALA A 24 -2.66 7.74 -4.79
CA ALA A 24 -4.00 8.26 -4.49
C ALA A 24 -4.06 9.77 -4.71
N ALA A 25 -3.00 10.51 -4.35
CA ALA A 25 -2.92 11.95 -4.60
C ALA A 25 -2.86 12.29 -6.10
N ILE A 26 -2.26 11.42 -6.91
CA ILE A 26 -2.16 11.59 -8.37
C ILE A 26 -3.48 11.24 -9.06
N TYR A 27 -4.08 10.08 -8.75
CA TYR A 27 -5.26 9.57 -9.45
C TYR A 27 -6.59 10.10 -8.93
N THR A 28 -6.63 10.48 -7.66
CA THR A 28 -7.80 11.08 -7.00
C THR A 28 -7.42 12.44 -6.41
N PRO A 29 -7.04 13.42 -7.26
CA PRO A 29 -6.69 14.75 -6.79
C PRO A 29 -7.96 15.44 -6.28
N GLY A 30 -8.10 15.52 -4.95
CA GLY A 30 -9.25 16.10 -4.29
C GLY A 30 -9.07 16.11 -2.77
N TYR A 31 -10.04 16.68 -2.05
CA TYR A 31 -10.06 16.67 -0.58
C TYR A 31 -10.20 15.25 0.01
N ASP A 32 -10.57 14.27 -0.82
CA ASP A 32 -10.81 12.89 -0.43
C ASP A 32 -9.85 11.96 -1.21
N LEU A 33 -8.72 11.63 -0.58
CA LEU A 33 -7.74 10.69 -1.13
C LEU A 33 -8.33 9.29 -1.09
N ASN A 34 -8.63 8.72 -2.26
CA ASN A 34 -9.17 7.37 -2.33
C ASN A 34 -8.07 6.36 -2.64
N ILE A 35 -7.47 5.82 -1.58
CA ILE A 35 -6.50 4.72 -1.69
C ILE A 35 -7.11 3.44 -2.27
N TYR A 36 -8.44 3.31 -2.30
CA TYR A 36 -9.10 2.12 -2.84
C TYR A 36 -9.43 2.22 -4.34
N ASP A 37 -9.09 3.34 -4.99
CA ASP A 37 -9.24 3.53 -6.43
C ASP A 37 -8.55 2.40 -7.19
N GLU A 38 -9.21 1.87 -8.23
CA GLU A 38 -8.70 0.73 -9.00
C GLU A 38 -7.34 1.03 -9.63
N ARG A 39 -7.10 2.28 -10.07
CA ARG A 39 -5.84 2.69 -10.70
C ARG A 39 -4.69 2.66 -9.69
N VAL A 40 -4.94 3.04 -8.44
CA VAL A 40 -3.96 2.95 -7.35
C VAL A 40 -3.61 1.48 -7.09
N LYS A 41 -4.62 0.60 -7.02
CA LYS A 41 -4.40 -0.84 -6.81
C LYS A 41 -3.64 -1.50 -7.95
N GLU A 42 -3.98 -1.16 -9.20
CA GLU A 42 -3.32 -1.70 -10.39
C GLU A 42 -1.85 -1.27 -10.46
N GLU A 43 -1.55 -0.01 -10.17
CA GLU A 43 -0.18 0.51 -10.22
C GLU A 43 0.68 -0.04 -9.08
N ILE A 44 0.13 -0.19 -7.87
CA ILE A 44 0.82 -0.86 -6.76
C ILE A 44 1.04 -2.35 -7.07
N ALA A 45 0.04 -3.04 -7.61
CA ALA A 45 0.18 -4.44 -8.02
C ALA A 45 1.23 -4.61 -9.14
N ARG A 46 1.39 -3.62 -10.01
CA ARG A 46 2.41 -3.60 -11.07
C ARG A 46 3.81 -3.40 -10.50
N GLN A 47 4.00 -2.51 -9.54
CA GLN A 47 5.31 -2.18 -8.97
C GLN A 47 5.78 -3.21 -7.93
N PHE A 48 4.87 -3.66 -7.06
CA PHE A 48 5.19 -4.47 -5.89
C PHE A 48 4.66 -5.90 -5.98
N GLY A 49 3.86 -6.22 -7.00
CA GLY A 49 3.23 -7.51 -7.17
C GLY A 49 1.87 -7.61 -6.47
N ARG A 50 0.95 -8.38 -7.07
CA ARG A 50 -0.42 -8.56 -6.56
C ARG A 50 -0.47 -9.06 -5.11
N LYS A 51 0.39 -10.02 -4.74
CA LYS A 51 0.42 -10.57 -3.38
C LYS A 51 0.73 -9.52 -2.32
N ASN A 52 1.70 -8.64 -2.59
CA ASN A 52 2.09 -7.58 -1.65
C ASN A 52 1.02 -6.50 -1.57
N MET A 53 0.40 -6.15 -2.70
CA MET A 53 -0.76 -5.27 -2.75
C MET A 53 -1.93 -5.82 -1.91
N GLU A 54 -2.31 -7.08 -2.12
CA GLU A 54 -3.38 -7.75 -1.38
C GLU A 54 -3.07 -7.82 0.12
N TRP A 55 -1.83 -8.18 0.47
CA TRP A 55 -1.37 -8.19 1.86
C TRP A 55 -1.44 -6.80 2.52
N PHE A 56 -1.03 -5.74 1.82
CA PHE A 56 -1.12 -4.37 2.33
C PHE A 56 -2.57 -3.98 2.63
N TYR A 57 -3.51 -4.19 1.70
CA TYR A 57 -4.92 -3.84 1.95
C TYR A 57 -5.59 -4.71 3.01
N ASP A 58 -5.22 -5.99 3.13
CA ASP A 58 -5.70 -6.85 4.22
C ASP A 58 -5.18 -6.38 5.59
N THR A 59 -3.92 -5.94 5.63
CA THR A 59 -3.28 -5.38 6.84
C THR A 59 -3.87 -4.03 7.19
N TRP A 60 -4.02 -3.13 6.21
CA TRP A 60 -4.61 -1.80 6.36
C TRP A 60 -6.04 -1.85 6.91
N LYS A 61 -6.85 -2.83 6.52
CA LYS A 61 -8.22 -3.03 7.05
C LYS A 61 -8.27 -3.39 8.54
N LYS A 62 -7.16 -3.84 9.12
CA LYS A 62 -7.07 -4.27 10.54
C LYS A 62 -6.56 -3.16 11.46
N ILE A 63 -6.10 -2.05 10.89
CA ILE A 63 -5.70 -0.83 11.59
C ILE A 63 -6.94 0.06 11.75
#